data_AF-A0A7J4FE03-F1
#
_entry.id   AF-A0A7J4FE03-F1
#
_cell.length_a   1.000
_cell.length_b   1.000
_cell.length_c   1.000
_cell.angle_alpha   90.00
_cell.angle_beta   90.00
_cell.angle_gamma   90.00
#
_symmetry.space_group_name_H-M   'P 1'
#
loop_
_entity.id
_entity.type
_entity.pdbx_description
1 polymer ?
#
loop_
_entity_poly.entity_id
_entity_poly.type
_entity_poly.pdbx_seq_one_letter_code
_entity_poly.pdbx_strand_id
1 'polypeptide(L)'
;MSSIRDLEEVGLIVGEATSTEFIFVSEKEKYPPKWEYLVVQSKEYVDGKLRPVDVLAQVERIVSRSEVMTQRLDIEALERIKRAGIDEIRTLGQARVLGYVVERGDGRREVLLPRRAVVPGQHIYVAPEEVLTAFFSYPEEEALYVGDLVSRPDVPVYLSVSGLRRHLAIIAQTGAGKSYCAGVLIEELLDKGASVLVIDPHADYVFLSLAQSGERYGRADRITVFRNPASTGRYGEKEVGDLQPYEIAFQDLSFDEVCEVAGIREAYTKIREAVRVGLERLGEQGKHYLPKDLLVCLKGIRDSPEEGRELRGGAAGAVKYIRRLVYLRVFGLQSTPTETLLKPMHVSVIDLSGLEDASTDYITSKILTDTFSVV
;
A
#
# COMPACT_ATOMS: atom_id res chain seq x y z
N MET A 1 -17.01 20.67 -22.80
CA MET A 1 -17.41 21.03 -21.42
C MET A 1 -18.86 21.43 -21.47
N SER A 2 -19.72 20.74 -20.73
CA SER A 2 -21.08 21.23 -20.49
C SER A 2 -20.98 22.62 -19.86
N SER A 3 -21.76 23.57 -20.37
CA SER A 3 -21.84 24.88 -19.71
C SER A 3 -22.53 24.65 -18.36
N ILE A 4 -22.05 25.27 -17.27
CA ILE A 4 -22.65 25.12 -15.93
C ILE A 4 -24.18 25.36 -15.92
N ARG A 5 -24.69 26.10 -16.91
CA ARG A 5 -26.11 26.39 -17.13
C ARG A 5 -26.96 25.17 -17.50
N ASP A 6 -26.33 24.08 -17.92
CA ASP A 6 -27.01 22.83 -18.30
C ASP A 6 -26.95 21.79 -17.17
N LEU A 7 -26.36 22.13 -16.02
CA LEU A 7 -26.27 21.25 -14.85
C LEU A 7 -27.53 21.32 -14.00
N GLU A 8 -27.82 20.24 -13.27
CA GLU A 8 -28.93 20.18 -12.33
C GLU A 8 -28.67 21.12 -11.15
N GLU A 9 -29.47 22.20 -11.07
CA GLU A 9 -29.50 23.10 -9.93
C GLU A 9 -30.18 22.41 -8.74
N VAL A 10 -29.50 22.39 -7.60
CA VAL A 10 -29.97 21.69 -6.39
C VAL A 10 -30.14 22.60 -5.19
N GLY A 11 -29.80 23.89 -5.30
CA GLY A 11 -30.03 24.83 -4.21
C GLY A 11 -29.35 26.19 -4.38
N LEU A 12 -29.44 26.98 -3.31
CA LEU A 12 -28.89 28.33 -3.22
C LEU A 12 -28.04 28.47 -1.96
N ILE A 13 -26.88 29.13 -2.07
CA ILE A 13 -26.04 29.46 -0.92
C ILE A 13 -26.74 30.52 -0.08
N VAL A 14 -26.79 30.32 1.24
CA VAL A 14 -27.41 31.25 2.19
C VAL A 14 -26.56 31.43 3.43
N GLY A 15 -26.80 32.51 4.17
CA GLY A 15 -26.12 32.74 5.44
C GLY A 15 -24.62 32.99 5.28
N GLU A 16 -23.84 32.46 6.21
CA GLU A 16 -22.39 32.60 6.21
C GLU A 16 -21.74 31.58 5.27
N ALA A 17 -20.80 32.05 4.46
CA ALA A 17 -19.96 31.25 3.58
C ALA A 17 -18.51 31.68 3.75
N THR A 18 -17.62 30.70 3.82
CA THR A 18 -16.18 30.89 3.93
C THR A 18 -15.47 30.30 2.71
N SER A 19 -14.14 30.36 2.67
CA SER A 19 -13.37 29.67 1.63
C SER A 19 -13.31 28.15 1.83
N THR A 20 -13.78 27.63 2.98
CA THR A 20 -13.68 26.21 3.34
C THR A 20 -15.04 25.53 3.45
N GLU A 21 -16.13 26.27 3.57
CA GLU A 21 -17.48 25.71 3.67
C GLU A 21 -18.56 26.76 3.38
N PHE A 22 -19.77 26.30 3.09
CA PHE A 22 -20.95 27.15 2.97
C PHE A 22 -22.23 26.42 3.38
N ILE A 23 -23.24 27.22 3.74
CA ILE A 23 -24.60 26.76 4.00
C ILE A 23 -25.44 26.98 2.74
N PHE A 24 -26.30 26.02 2.42
CA PHE A 24 -27.23 26.14 1.31
C PHE A 24 -28.65 25.75 1.72
N VAL A 25 -29.63 26.22 0.96
CA VAL A 25 -31.03 25.80 1.04
C VAL A 25 -31.42 25.13 -0.26
N SER A 26 -32.13 24.02 -0.14
CA SER A 26 -32.69 23.26 -1.26
C SER A 26 -34.19 23.08 -1.10
N GLU A 27 -34.86 22.88 -2.23
CA GLU A 27 -36.25 22.44 -2.25
C GLU A 27 -36.38 21.03 -1.65
N LYS A 28 -37.54 20.75 -1.05
CA LYS A 28 -37.82 19.49 -0.32
C LYS A 28 -37.59 18.23 -1.14
N GLU A 29 -37.78 18.27 -2.46
CA GLU A 29 -37.67 17.12 -3.35
C GLU A 29 -36.43 17.13 -4.25
N LYS A 30 -35.57 18.17 -4.16
CA LYS A 30 -34.39 18.34 -5.03
C LYS A 30 -33.08 18.54 -4.27
N TYR A 31 -33.08 18.26 -2.97
CA TYR A 31 -31.87 18.46 -2.17
C TYR A 31 -30.85 17.33 -2.44
N PRO A 32 -29.55 17.67 -2.49
CA PRO A 32 -28.51 16.69 -2.69
C PRO A 32 -28.32 15.85 -1.39
N PRO A 33 -28.11 14.54 -1.49
CA PRO A 33 -27.89 13.70 -0.31
C PRO A 33 -26.53 13.99 0.33
N LYS A 34 -26.33 13.43 1.54
CA LYS A 34 -25.02 13.47 2.21
C LYS A 34 -23.96 12.80 1.32
N TRP A 35 -22.77 13.38 1.27
CA TRP A 35 -21.62 12.98 0.44
C TRP A 35 -21.76 13.19 -1.06
N GLU A 36 -22.86 13.78 -1.52
CA GLU A 36 -22.94 14.28 -2.91
C GLU A 36 -21.93 15.41 -3.13
N TYR A 37 -21.45 15.52 -4.35
CA TYR A 37 -20.52 16.55 -4.77
C TYR A 37 -21.25 17.68 -5.48
N LEU A 38 -20.86 18.90 -5.13
CA LEU A 38 -21.45 20.13 -5.62
C LEU A 38 -20.40 20.99 -6.31
N VAL A 39 -20.84 21.74 -7.32
CA VAL A 39 -20.03 22.77 -7.97
C VAL A 39 -20.67 24.13 -7.78
N VAL A 40 -19.82 25.12 -7.49
CA VAL A 40 -20.18 26.53 -7.39
C VAL A 40 -19.14 27.39 -8.10
N GLN A 41 -19.61 28.42 -8.82
CA GLN A 41 -18.70 29.34 -9.50
C GLN A 41 -18.08 30.35 -8.53
N SER A 42 -16.77 30.48 -8.59
CA SER A 42 -16.01 31.54 -7.91
C SER A 42 -15.09 32.27 -8.89
N LYS A 43 -14.37 33.27 -8.40
CA LYS A 43 -13.31 33.97 -9.14
C LYS A 43 -12.02 33.95 -8.35
N GLU A 44 -11.02 33.26 -8.86
CA GLU A 44 -9.72 33.06 -8.20
C GLU A 44 -8.56 33.59 -9.06
N TYR A 45 -7.45 33.92 -8.40
CA TYR A 45 -6.25 34.35 -9.11
C TYR A 45 -5.46 33.14 -9.60
N VAL A 46 -5.49 32.92 -10.90
CA VAL A 46 -4.72 31.87 -11.59
C VAL A 46 -3.68 32.54 -12.47
N ASP A 47 -2.40 32.28 -12.18
CA ASP A 47 -1.24 32.91 -12.82
C ASP A 47 -1.31 34.45 -12.79
N GLY A 48 -1.66 35.01 -11.64
CA GLY A 48 -1.74 36.46 -11.41
C GLY A 48 -2.95 37.15 -12.06
N LYS A 49 -3.83 36.42 -12.75
CA LYS A 49 -5.05 36.97 -13.36
C LYS A 49 -6.29 36.40 -12.68
N LEU A 50 -7.28 37.26 -12.46
CA LEU A 50 -8.55 36.84 -11.92
C LEU A 50 -9.35 36.09 -12.99
N ARG A 51 -9.67 34.81 -12.74
CA ARG A 51 -10.41 33.94 -13.67
C ARG A 51 -11.61 33.30 -12.97
N PRO A 52 -12.71 33.04 -13.70
CA PRO A 52 -13.78 32.19 -13.20
C PRO A 52 -13.23 30.77 -12.99
N VAL A 53 -13.62 30.14 -11.88
CA VAL A 53 -13.26 28.76 -11.55
C VAL A 53 -14.46 28.02 -10.99
N ASP A 54 -14.51 26.73 -11.24
CA ASP A 54 -15.51 25.83 -10.69
C ASP A 54 -14.95 25.24 -9.40
N VAL A 55 -15.52 25.66 -8.27
CA VAL A 55 -15.13 25.21 -6.95
C VAL A 55 -15.95 23.97 -6.59
N LEU A 56 -15.26 22.89 -6.30
CA LEU A 56 -15.83 21.64 -5.85
C LEU A 56 -16.05 21.66 -4.33
N ALA A 57 -17.22 21.20 -3.91
CA ALA A 57 -17.57 21.00 -2.51
C ALA A 57 -18.28 19.65 -2.31
N GLN A 58 -18.31 19.15 -1.08
CA GLN A 58 -19.00 17.92 -0.72
C GLN A 58 -20.00 18.18 0.41
N VAL A 59 -21.22 17.65 0.28
CA VAL A 59 -22.26 17.75 1.30
C VAL A 59 -21.85 16.96 2.54
N GLU A 60 -21.71 17.63 3.68
CA GLU A 60 -21.36 16.97 4.96
C GLU A 60 -22.58 16.74 5.84
N ARG A 61 -23.58 17.63 5.74
CA ARG A 61 -24.74 17.62 6.62
C ARG A 61 -25.97 18.12 5.87
N ILE A 62 -27.09 17.42 6.10
CA ILE A 62 -28.43 17.80 5.64
C ILE A 62 -29.36 17.84 6.85
N VAL A 63 -30.16 18.89 6.94
CA VAL A 63 -31.13 19.14 8.01
C VAL A 63 -32.44 19.60 7.40
N SER A 64 -33.51 18.88 7.66
CA SER A 64 -34.86 19.37 7.39
C SER A 64 -35.30 20.30 8.51
N ARG A 65 -35.65 21.55 8.19
CA ARG A 65 -36.10 22.55 9.16
C ARG A 65 -37.40 23.20 8.68
N SER A 66 -38.33 23.36 9.61
CA SER A 66 -39.50 24.21 9.44
C SER A 66 -39.40 25.39 10.39
N GLU A 67 -39.69 26.60 9.91
CA GLU A 67 -39.79 27.78 10.75
C GLU A 67 -41.12 27.82 11.53
N VAL A 68 -42.13 27.12 11.02
CA VAL A 68 -43.49 27.08 11.58
C VAL A 68 -43.68 25.88 12.51
N MET A 69 -43.15 24.72 12.14
CA MET A 69 -43.21 23.49 12.95
C MET A 69 -41.99 23.39 13.87
N THR A 70 -42.00 24.19 14.94
CA THR A 70 -40.89 24.24 15.90
C THR A 70 -41.12 23.32 17.11
N GLN A 71 -40.05 22.94 17.80
CA GLN A 71 -40.10 22.11 19.03
C GLN A 71 -40.84 22.77 20.21
N ARG A 72 -41.26 24.03 20.07
CA ARG A 72 -41.96 24.79 21.12
C ARG A 72 -43.48 24.59 21.08
N LEU A 73 -44.02 24.02 20.00
CA LEU A 73 -45.45 23.80 19.80
C LEU A 73 -45.88 22.44 20.34
N ASP A 74 -47.13 22.34 20.82
CA ASP A 74 -47.74 21.07 21.21
C ASP A 74 -48.22 20.26 19.99
N ILE A 75 -48.57 18.99 20.23
CA ILE A 75 -48.98 18.05 19.16
C ILE A 75 -50.23 18.55 18.43
N GLU A 76 -51.20 19.11 19.15
CA GLU A 76 -52.46 19.58 18.55
C GLU A 76 -52.23 20.77 17.61
N ALA A 77 -51.39 21.74 18.01
CA ALA A 77 -51.00 22.86 17.16
C ALA A 77 -50.24 22.38 15.91
N LEU A 78 -49.32 21.42 16.06
CA LEU A 78 -48.59 20.84 14.93
C LEU A 78 -49.53 20.11 13.95
N GLU A 79 -50.52 19.36 14.45
CA GLU A 79 -51.54 18.72 13.61
C GLU A 79 -52.40 19.74 12.86
N ARG A 80 -52.77 20.85 13.49
CA ARG A 80 -53.53 21.93 12.84
C ARG A 80 -52.73 22.57 11.71
N ILE A 81 -51.44 22.86 11.93
CA ILE A 81 -50.53 23.39 10.89
C ILE A 81 -50.43 22.41 9.72
N LYS A 82 -50.28 21.11 10.01
CA LYS A 82 -50.23 20.06 8.99
C LYS A 82 -51.54 19.97 8.19
N ARG A 83 -52.71 20.03 8.85
CA ARG A 83 -54.03 20.02 8.19
C ARG A 83 -54.27 21.26 7.33
N ALA A 84 -53.71 22.40 7.72
CA ALA A 84 -53.78 23.64 6.95
C ALA A 84 -52.88 23.64 5.71
N GLY A 85 -52.06 22.60 5.51
CA GLY A 85 -51.17 22.50 4.34
C GLY A 85 -50.01 23.49 4.36
N ILE A 86 -49.65 24.04 5.52
CA ILE A 86 -48.51 24.94 5.68
C ILE A 86 -47.23 24.10 5.66
N ASP A 87 -46.74 23.79 4.45
CA ASP A 87 -45.53 23.00 4.20
C ASP A 87 -44.34 23.92 3.87
N GLU A 88 -43.96 24.79 4.81
CA GLU A 88 -42.71 25.58 4.72
C GLU A 88 -41.54 24.78 5.32
N ILE A 89 -41.35 23.56 4.84
CA ILE A 89 -40.19 22.75 5.16
C ILE A 89 -39.11 23.09 4.14
N ARG A 90 -37.97 23.59 4.63
CA ARG A 90 -36.77 23.82 3.83
C ARG A 90 -35.70 22.83 4.24
N THR A 91 -34.94 22.36 3.27
CA THR A 91 -33.76 21.55 3.54
C THR A 91 -32.56 22.48 3.60
N LEU A 92 -31.93 22.56 4.78
CA LEU A 92 -30.67 23.26 5.01
C LEU A 92 -29.53 22.25 4.90
N GLY A 93 -28.58 22.54 4.02
CA GLY A 93 -27.36 21.76 3.88
C GLY A 93 -26.12 22.55 4.26
N GLN A 94 -25.07 21.82 4.63
CA GLN A 94 -23.72 22.36 4.80
C GLN A 94 -22.78 21.54 3.91
N ALA A 95 -22.00 22.25 3.10
CA ALA A 95 -21.02 21.65 2.22
C ALA A 95 -19.61 22.16 2.55
N ARG A 96 -18.65 21.24 2.60
CA ARG A 96 -17.22 21.55 2.74
C ARG A 96 -16.61 21.75 1.37
N VAL A 97 -15.92 22.86 1.18
CA VAL A 97 -15.17 23.18 -0.02
C VAL A 97 -13.91 22.31 -0.07
N LEU A 98 -13.71 21.61 -1.19
CA LEU A 98 -12.56 20.75 -1.42
C LEU A 98 -11.45 21.44 -2.20
N GLY A 99 -11.81 22.29 -3.17
CA GLY A 99 -10.84 22.99 -4.00
C GLY A 99 -11.37 23.28 -5.41
N TYR A 100 -10.47 23.69 -6.29
CA TYR A 100 -10.73 23.82 -7.73
C TYR A 100 -9.50 23.34 -8.50
N VAL A 101 -9.70 22.85 -9.72
CA VAL A 101 -8.62 22.35 -10.57
C VAL A 101 -8.07 23.48 -11.42
N VAL A 102 -6.74 23.57 -11.51
CA VAL A 102 -6.02 24.42 -12.44
C VAL A 102 -5.14 23.56 -13.32
N GLU A 103 -5.18 23.80 -14.63
CA GLU A 103 -4.25 23.20 -15.57
C GLU A 103 -3.07 24.17 -15.80
N ARG A 104 -1.86 23.67 -15.56
CA ARG A 104 -0.61 24.41 -15.76
C ARG A 104 -0.16 24.31 -17.21
N GLY A 105 0.76 25.18 -17.62
CA GLY A 105 1.26 25.24 -19.00
C GLY A 105 2.00 23.97 -19.47
N ASP A 106 2.39 23.08 -18.55
CA ASP A 106 2.97 21.76 -18.83
C ASP A 106 1.92 20.63 -18.89
N GLY A 107 0.62 20.97 -18.86
CA GLY A 107 -0.49 20.02 -18.89
C GLY A 107 -0.81 19.39 -17.53
N ARG A 108 -0.06 19.72 -16.47
CA ARG A 108 -0.33 19.18 -15.13
C ARG A 108 -1.55 19.83 -14.50
N ARG A 109 -2.40 18.99 -13.93
CA ARG A 109 -3.53 19.42 -13.11
C ARG A 109 -3.06 19.58 -11.66
N GLU A 110 -3.44 20.69 -11.06
CA GLU A 110 -3.19 21.01 -9.66
C GLU A 110 -4.50 21.36 -8.99
N VAL A 111 -4.75 20.76 -7.84
CA VAL A 111 -5.89 21.11 -6.99
C VAL A 111 -5.46 22.23 -6.04
N LEU A 112 -6.15 23.36 -6.12
CA LEU A 112 -5.92 24.52 -5.26
C LEU A 112 -7.11 24.75 -4.33
N LEU A 113 -6.82 25.25 -3.14
CA LEU A 113 -7.86 25.75 -2.24
C LEU A 113 -8.27 27.17 -2.65
N PRO A 114 -9.57 27.47 -2.72
CA PRO A 114 -10.02 28.84 -2.94
C PRO A 114 -9.60 29.73 -1.77
N ARG A 115 -9.27 30.98 -2.07
CA ARG A 115 -8.94 32.00 -1.07
C ARG A 115 -10.08 32.99 -0.89
N ARG A 116 -11.06 32.96 -1.78
CA ARG A 116 -12.27 33.77 -1.72
C ARG A 116 -13.44 32.89 -1.35
N ALA A 117 -14.26 33.39 -0.43
CA ALA A 117 -15.53 32.76 -0.11
C ALA A 117 -16.46 32.82 -1.31
N VAL A 118 -17.26 31.77 -1.46
CA VAL A 118 -18.43 31.77 -2.34
C VAL A 118 -19.47 32.75 -1.80
N VAL A 119 -20.29 33.32 -2.68
CA VAL A 119 -21.17 34.45 -2.31
C VAL A 119 -22.58 33.93 -2.03
N PRO A 120 -23.22 34.33 -0.91
CA PRO A 120 -24.62 34.04 -0.67
C PRO A 120 -25.52 34.53 -1.81
N GLY A 121 -26.51 33.73 -2.17
CA GLY A 121 -27.38 33.95 -3.33
C GLY A 121 -26.87 33.33 -4.63
N GLN A 122 -25.70 32.67 -4.63
CA GLN A 122 -25.28 31.86 -5.77
C GLN A 122 -25.99 30.51 -5.79
N HIS A 123 -26.29 30.04 -7.00
CA HIS A 123 -26.81 28.69 -7.24
C HIS A 123 -25.71 27.64 -7.12
N ILE A 124 -26.09 26.47 -6.63
CA ILE A 124 -25.22 25.27 -6.54
C ILE A 124 -25.78 24.18 -7.44
N TYR A 125 -24.87 23.41 -8.03
CA TYR A 125 -25.19 22.37 -9.00
C TYR A 125 -24.57 21.04 -8.59
N VAL A 126 -25.17 19.93 -9.01
CA VAL A 126 -24.52 18.61 -8.89
C VAL A 126 -23.24 18.62 -9.72
N ALA A 127 -22.14 18.14 -9.15
CA ALA A 127 -20.88 18.04 -9.85
C ALA A 127 -20.98 17.03 -11.00
N PRO A 128 -20.66 17.42 -12.24
CA PRO A 128 -20.65 16.49 -13.36
C PRO A 128 -19.44 15.56 -13.29
N GLU A 129 -19.55 14.38 -13.91
CA GLU A 129 -18.51 13.36 -13.92
C GLU A 129 -17.16 13.92 -14.37
N GLU A 130 -17.13 14.79 -15.39
CA GLU A 130 -15.88 15.32 -15.93
C GLU A 130 -15.12 16.20 -14.94
N VAL A 131 -15.85 16.96 -14.09
CA VAL A 131 -15.23 17.79 -13.05
C VAL A 131 -14.68 16.89 -11.94
N LEU A 132 -15.42 15.85 -11.55
CA LEU A 132 -14.98 14.91 -10.52
C LEU A 132 -13.77 14.10 -10.97
N THR A 133 -13.79 13.56 -12.19
CA THR A 133 -12.66 12.86 -12.81
C THR A 133 -11.44 13.77 -12.93
N ALA A 134 -11.62 15.04 -13.31
CA ALA A 134 -10.50 15.99 -13.36
C ALA A 134 -9.91 16.32 -11.98
N PHE A 135 -10.70 16.22 -10.91
CA PHE A 135 -10.30 16.55 -9.54
C PHE A 135 -9.64 15.37 -8.82
N PHE A 136 -10.19 14.16 -8.94
CA PHE A 136 -9.78 12.98 -8.17
C PHE A 136 -8.81 12.06 -8.90
N SER A 137 -8.66 12.21 -10.22
CA SER A 137 -7.97 11.23 -11.05
C SER A 137 -6.88 11.81 -11.93
N TYR A 138 -5.79 11.07 -12.04
CA TYR A 138 -4.76 11.28 -13.05
C TYR A 138 -5.14 10.59 -14.37
N PRO A 139 -4.56 11.00 -15.51
CA PRO A 139 -4.75 10.31 -16.78
C PRO A 139 -4.34 8.83 -16.68
N GLU A 140 -5.19 7.94 -17.20
CA GLU A 140 -5.04 6.48 -17.11
C GLU A 140 -3.66 5.98 -17.55
N GLU A 141 -3.08 6.58 -18.59
CA GLU A 141 -1.77 6.19 -19.14
C GLU A 141 -0.64 6.20 -18.08
N GLU A 142 -0.65 7.17 -17.16
CA GLU A 142 0.40 7.41 -16.17
C GLU A 142 -0.05 7.12 -14.71
N ALA A 143 -1.16 6.39 -14.56
CA ALA A 143 -1.82 6.20 -13.28
C ALA A 143 -2.27 4.76 -13.04
N LEU A 144 -2.66 4.47 -11.80
CA LEU A 144 -3.12 3.17 -11.33
C LEU A 144 -4.57 3.30 -10.91
N TYR A 145 -5.45 2.49 -11.48
CA TYR A 145 -6.85 2.43 -11.07
C TYR A 145 -6.96 1.83 -9.66
N VAL A 146 -7.75 2.44 -8.77
CA VAL A 146 -7.95 1.93 -7.40
C VAL A 146 -9.40 1.67 -7.02
N GLY A 147 -10.34 1.95 -7.93
CA GLY A 147 -11.78 1.87 -7.69
C GLY A 147 -12.49 3.17 -8.05
N ASP A 148 -13.73 3.31 -7.61
CA ASP A 148 -14.60 4.44 -7.94
C ASP A 148 -14.96 5.26 -6.69
N LEU A 149 -15.48 6.47 -6.87
CA LEU A 149 -15.99 7.26 -5.76
C LEU A 149 -17.23 6.61 -5.14
N VAL A 150 -17.29 6.56 -3.80
CA VAL A 150 -18.35 5.85 -3.06
C VAL A 150 -19.76 6.37 -3.37
N SER A 151 -19.95 7.69 -3.45
CA SER A 151 -21.24 8.31 -3.78
C SER A 151 -21.45 8.49 -5.28
N ARG A 152 -20.42 8.29 -6.10
CA ARG A 152 -20.38 8.53 -7.54
C ARG A 152 -19.63 7.39 -8.24
N PRO A 153 -20.24 6.19 -8.32
CA PRO A 153 -19.59 5.01 -8.91
C PRO A 153 -19.36 5.15 -10.42
N ASP A 154 -19.92 6.18 -11.05
CA ASP A 154 -19.62 6.63 -12.41
C ASP A 154 -18.23 7.28 -12.54
N VAL A 155 -17.58 7.64 -11.43
CA VAL A 155 -16.29 8.36 -11.43
C VAL A 155 -15.15 7.42 -11.00
N PRO A 156 -14.30 6.95 -11.95
CA PRO A 156 -13.15 6.12 -11.64
C PRO A 156 -12.02 6.95 -11.03
N VAL A 157 -11.32 6.37 -10.05
CA VAL A 157 -10.21 6.99 -9.31
C VAL A 157 -8.87 6.39 -9.76
N TYR A 158 -7.98 7.26 -10.22
CA TYR A 158 -6.64 6.90 -10.70
C TYR A 158 -5.54 7.63 -9.92
N LEU A 159 -4.60 6.88 -9.34
CA LEU A 159 -3.46 7.41 -8.59
C LEU A 159 -2.20 7.52 -9.46
N SER A 160 -1.48 8.64 -9.37
CA SER A 160 -0.25 8.82 -10.14
C SER A 160 0.82 7.79 -9.78
N VAL A 161 1.36 7.09 -10.79
CA VAL A 161 2.51 6.18 -10.60
C VAL A 161 3.73 6.93 -10.04
N SER A 162 3.93 8.18 -10.49
CA SER A 162 5.03 9.03 -10.01
C SER A 162 4.94 9.37 -8.52
N GLY A 163 3.73 9.35 -7.95
CA GLY A 163 3.48 9.56 -6.53
C GLY A 163 4.11 8.47 -5.66
N LEU A 164 4.20 7.24 -6.16
CA LEU A 164 4.78 6.10 -5.44
C LEU A 164 6.30 6.23 -5.22
N ARG A 165 6.97 7.17 -5.90
CA ARG A 165 8.39 7.49 -5.64
C ARG A 165 8.62 8.02 -4.23
N ARG A 166 7.60 8.54 -3.54
CA ARG A 166 7.67 9.11 -2.18
C ARG A 166 7.13 8.16 -1.11
N HIS A 167 7.29 6.86 -1.33
CA HIS A 167 6.78 5.77 -0.50
C HIS A 167 5.23 5.76 -0.39
N LEU A 168 4.66 4.61 -0.06
CA LEU A 168 3.22 4.43 0.15
C LEU A 168 3.00 3.62 1.44
N ALA A 169 2.00 4.02 2.22
CA ALA A 169 1.52 3.25 3.37
C ALA A 169 0.03 2.94 3.20
N ILE A 170 -0.32 1.65 3.23
CA ILE A 170 -1.70 1.17 3.21
C ILE A 170 -2.05 0.72 4.63
N ILE A 171 -2.92 1.47 5.31
CA ILE A 171 -3.26 1.26 6.72
C ILE A 171 -4.75 0.95 6.83
N ALA A 172 -5.07 -0.24 7.33
CA ALA A 172 -6.46 -0.64 7.59
C ALA A 172 -6.51 -1.70 8.70
N GLN A 173 -7.67 -1.85 9.33
CA GLN A 173 -7.92 -2.95 10.28
C GLN A 173 -7.99 -4.30 9.54
N THR A 174 -7.81 -5.41 10.26
CA THR A 174 -7.98 -6.76 9.69
C THR A 174 -9.36 -6.92 9.08
N GLY A 175 -9.43 -7.44 7.86
CA GLY A 175 -10.68 -7.61 7.13
C GLY A 175 -11.18 -6.36 6.38
N ALA A 176 -10.53 -5.21 6.52
CA ALA A 176 -10.93 -3.97 5.82
C ALA A 176 -10.37 -3.86 4.38
N GLY A 177 -9.74 -4.90 3.85
CA GLY A 177 -9.27 -4.94 2.46
C GLY A 177 -7.84 -4.45 2.21
N LYS A 178 -6.96 -4.43 3.23
CA LYS A 178 -5.53 -4.03 3.07
C LYS A 178 -4.81 -4.82 1.97
N SER A 179 -4.80 -6.15 2.07
CA SER A 179 -4.10 -7.02 1.13
C SER A 179 -4.78 -7.02 -0.25
N TYR A 180 -6.10 -6.82 -0.30
CA TYR A 180 -6.85 -6.64 -1.55
C TYR A 180 -6.43 -5.37 -2.28
N CYS A 181 -6.43 -4.22 -1.59
CA CYS A 181 -5.99 -2.94 -2.15
C CYS A 181 -4.53 -3.01 -2.62
N ALA A 182 -3.65 -3.66 -1.85
CA ALA A 182 -2.27 -3.90 -2.29
C ALA A 182 -2.21 -4.78 -3.54
N GLY A 183 -3.00 -5.86 -3.63
CA GLY A 183 -3.12 -6.71 -4.82
C GLY A 183 -3.52 -5.94 -6.07
N VAL A 184 -4.57 -5.11 -5.97
CA VAL A 184 -5.01 -4.22 -7.07
C VAL A 184 -3.86 -3.31 -7.53
N LEU A 185 -3.16 -2.67 -6.60
CA LEU A 185 -2.01 -1.82 -6.95
C LEU A 185 -0.87 -2.61 -7.61
N ILE A 186 -0.60 -3.83 -7.16
CA ILE A 186 0.43 -4.69 -7.75
C ILE A 186 0.05 -5.09 -9.18
N GLU A 187 -1.22 -5.46 -9.42
CA GLU A 187 -1.72 -5.79 -10.76
C GLU A 187 -1.63 -4.58 -11.71
N GLU A 188 -2.12 -3.42 -11.28
CA GLU A 188 -2.04 -2.18 -12.07
C GLU A 188 -0.59 -1.79 -12.38
N LEU A 189 0.32 -1.93 -11.40
CA LEU A 189 1.75 -1.69 -11.60
C LEU A 189 2.35 -2.66 -12.60
N LEU A 190 1.97 -3.94 -12.53
CA LEU A 190 2.41 -4.97 -13.46
C LEU A 190 1.96 -4.64 -14.89
N ASP A 191 0.78 -4.07 -15.06
CA ASP A 191 0.23 -3.64 -16.36
C ASP A 191 1.01 -2.47 -16.96
N LYS A 192 1.53 -1.60 -16.09
CA LYS A 192 2.48 -0.53 -16.46
C LYS A 192 3.93 -1.02 -16.63
N GLY A 193 4.17 -2.32 -16.52
CA GLY A 193 5.48 -2.93 -16.73
C GLY A 193 6.43 -2.83 -15.52
N ALA A 194 5.90 -2.59 -14.32
CA ALA A 194 6.71 -2.62 -13.11
C ALA A 194 7.22 -4.04 -12.80
N SER A 195 8.35 -4.09 -12.09
CA SER A 195 8.80 -5.26 -11.35
C SER A 195 8.50 -5.06 -9.88
N VAL A 196 7.88 -6.04 -9.24
CA VAL A 196 7.42 -5.94 -7.85
C VAL A 196 7.94 -7.12 -7.05
N LEU A 197 8.63 -6.83 -5.95
CA LEU A 197 9.04 -7.84 -4.97
C LEU A 197 8.14 -7.72 -3.74
N VAL A 198 7.43 -8.79 -3.42
CA VAL A 198 6.49 -8.85 -2.29
C VAL A 198 7.08 -9.74 -1.21
N ILE A 199 7.29 -9.20 -0.01
CA ILE A 199 7.67 -9.97 1.18
C ILE A 199 6.39 -10.33 1.95
N ASP A 200 6.00 -11.61 1.93
CA ASP A 200 4.69 -12.05 2.39
C ASP A 200 4.78 -13.02 3.60
N PRO A 201 4.63 -12.52 4.84
CA PRO A 201 4.65 -13.36 6.03
C PRO A 201 3.38 -14.20 6.24
N HIS A 202 2.29 -13.91 5.52
CA HIS A 202 0.96 -14.49 5.80
C HIS A 202 0.37 -15.31 4.65
N ALA A 203 1.09 -15.39 3.53
CA ALA A 203 0.64 -15.98 2.28
C ALA A 203 -0.63 -15.32 1.74
N ASP A 204 -0.73 -14.00 1.84
CA ASP A 204 -1.84 -13.20 1.31
C ASP A 204 -1.77 -13.06 -0.23
N TYR A 205 -0.58 -13.16 -0.83
CA TYR A 205 -0.35 -12.88 -2.25
C TYR A 205 0.05 -14.12 -3.07
N VAL A 206 0.11 -15.30 -2.47
CA VAL A 206 0.51 -16.55 -3.18
C VAL A 206 -0.48 -17.00 -4.26
N PHE A 207 -1.69 -16.45 -4.25
CA PHE A 207 -2.73 -16.71 -5.26
C PHE A 207 -2.88 -15.60 -6.28
N LEU A 208 -1.96 -14.61 -6.32
CA LEU A 208 -2.04 -13.50 -7.28
C LEU A 208 -2.00 -13.98 -8.75
N SER A 209 -1.46 -15.17 -9.01
CA SER A 209 -1.46 -15.82 -10.32
C SER A 209 -2.79 -16.49 -10.70
N LEU A 210 -3.79 -16.46 -9.82
CA LEU A 210 -5.10 -17.09 -9.99
C LEU A 210 -6.22 -16.03 -9.97
N ALA A 211 -7.18 -16.18 -10.88
CA ALA A 211 -8.43 -15.45 -10.82
C ALA A 211 -9.35 -15.99 -9.71
N GLN A 212 -10.40 -15.25 -9.37
CA GLN A 212 -11.40 -15.69 -8.38
C GLN A 212 -12.09 -17.01 -8.75
N SER A 213 -12.19 -17.33 -10.05
CA SER A 213 -12.71 -18.61 -10.56
C SER A 213 -11.76 -19.79 -10.30
N GLY A 214 -10.52 -19.54 -9.88
CA GLY A 214 -9.45 -20.54 -9.75
C GLY A 214 -8.67 -20.78 -11.05
N GLU A 215 -9.06 -20.14 -12.15
CA GLU A 215 -8.30 -20.20 -13.41
C GLU A 215 -7.05 -19.33 -13.34
N ARG A 216 -6.09 -19.55 -14.25
CA ARG A 216 -4.90 -18.70 -14.33
C ARG A 216 -5.28 -17.29 -14.72
N TYR A 217 -4.77 -16.32 -13.96
CA TYR A 217 -4.86 -14.91 -14.29
C TYR A 217 -4.16 -14.63 -15.63
N GLY A 218 -4.61 -13.60 -16.36
CA GLY A 218 -4.09 -13.27 -17.69
C GLY A 218 -2.58 -12.95 -17.73
N ARG A 219 -1.98 -12.64 -16.58
CA ARG A 219 -0.54 -12.34 -16.41
C ARG A 219 0.14 -13.29 -15.44
N ALA A 220 -0.43 -14.48 -15.24
CA ALA A 220 0.12 -15.50 -14.34
C ALA A 220 1.55 -15.92 -14.72
N ASP A 221 1.95 -15.79 -16.00
CA ASP A 221 3.31 -16.02 -16.49
C ASP A 221 4.33 -14.98 -16.00
N ARG A 222 3.83 -13.86 -15.45
CA ARG A 222 4.61 -12.75 -14.89
C ARG A 222 4.58 -12.73 -13.36
N ILE A 223 4.14 -13.81 -12.73
CA ILE A 223 4.02 -13.93 -11.27
C ILE A 223 4.65 -15.25 -10.83
N THR A 224 5.66 -15.19 -9.98
CA THR A 224 6.33 -16.37 -9.42
C THR A 224 6.32 -16.29 -7.89
N VAL A 225 6.01 -17.40 -7.24
CA VAL A 225 6.06 -17.52 -5.78
C VAL A 225 7.33 -18.25 -5.40
N PHE A 226 8.11 -17.67 -4.50
CA PHE A 226 9.34 -18.24 -3.97
C PHE A 226 9.11 -18.63 -2.52
N ARG A 227 9.41 -19.87 -2.16
CA ARG A 227 9.27 -20.37 -0.79
C ARG A 227 10.49 -21.18 -0.39
N ASN A 228 11.00 -20.97 0.81
CA ASN A 228 12.10 -21.78 1.32
C ASN A 228 11.63 -23.24 1.54
N PRO A 229 12.38 -24.27 1.10
CA PRO A 229 11.97 -25.67 1.27
C PRO A 229 11.75 -26.13 2.72
N ALA A 230 12.32 -25.43 3.71
CA ALA A 230 12.09 -25.72 5.12
C ALA A 230 10.77 -25.16 5.67
N SER A 231 10.09 -24.29 4.91
CA SER A 231 8.77 -23.76 5.24
C SER A 231 7.71 -24.87 5.16
N THR A 232 6.83 -24.94 6.16
CA THR A 232 5.62 -25.78 6.06
C THR A 232 4.59 -25.19 5.11
N GLY A 233 4.69 -23.89 4.82
CA GLY A 233 3.71 -23.08 4.10
C GLY A 233 2.36 -23.00 4.80
N ARG A 234 1.54 -22.04 4.38
CA ARG A 234 0.10 -22.03 4.70
C ARG A 234 -0.72 -22.86 3.71
N TYR A 235 -0.29 -22.88 2.44
CA TYR A 235 -0.94 -23.56 1.33
C TYR A 235 0.04 -24.50 0.62
N GLY A 236 -0.45 -25.64 0.13
CA GLY A 236 0.38 -26.65 -0.53
C GLY A 236 0.82 -26.26 -1.95
N GLU A 237 1.83 -26.97 -2.47
CA GLU A 237 2.40 -26.71 -3.81
C GLU A 237 1.36 -26.83 -4.94
N LYS A 238 0.33 -27.66 -4.76
CA LYS A 238 -0.74 -27.84 -5.76
C LYS A 238 -1.75 -26.69 -5.80
N GLU A 239 -1.80 -25.89 -4.74
CA GLU A 239 -2.73 -24.77 -4.61
C GLU A 239 -2.09 -23.48 -5.14
N VAL A 240 -0.77 -23.35 -4.98
CA VAL A 240 0.00 -22.15 -5.33
C VAL A 240 0.45 -22.21 -6.79
N GLY A 241 0.24 -21.12 -7.54
CA GLY A 241 0.72 -21.01 -8.92
C GLY A 241 2.20 -20.65 -8.99
N ASP A 242 2.95 -21.34 -9.85
CA ASP A 242 4.39 -21.15 -10.11
C ASP A 242 5.24 -21.02 -8.83
N LEU A 243 5.19 -22.06 -8.00
CA LEU A 243 5.99 -22.16 -6.78
C LEU A 243 7.40 -22.67 -7.10
N GLN A 244 8.40 -21.85 -6.76
CA GLN A 244 9.82 -22.14 -6.90
C GLN A 244 10.51 -22.14 -5.52
N PRO A 245 11.56 -22.96 -5.33
CA PRO A 245 12.32 -22.95 -4.09
C PRO A 245 13.12 -21.63 -3.96
N TYR A 246 13.11 -21.05 -2.77
CA TYR A 246 14.04 -20.00 -2.36
C TYR A 246 15.13 -20.58 -1.47
N GLU A 247 16.35 -20.62 -1.97
CA GLU A 247 17.50 -21.19 -1.25
C GLU A 247 18.63 -20.16 -1.12
N ILE A 248 19.37 -20.27 -0.03
CA ILE A 248 20.59 -19.50 0.24
C ILE A 248 21.70 -20.51 0.46
N ALA A 249 22.71 -20.54 -0.42
CA ALA A 249 23.85 -21.42 -0.22
C ALA A 249 24.69 -20.92 0.94
N PHE A 250 24.94 -21.76 1.94
CA PHE A 250 25.74 -21.36 3.10
C PHE A 250 27.18 -20.97 2.74
N GLN A 251 27.72 -21.58 1.69
CA GLN A 251 29.05 -21.30 1.16
C GLN A 251 29.18 -19.92 0.50
N ASP A 252 28.08 -19.32 0.07
CA ASP A 252 28.10 -18.01 -0.59
C ASP A 252 28.16 -16.87 0.44
N LEU A 253 27.95 -17.18 1.72
CA LEU A 253 28.12 -16.21 2.80
C LEU A 253 29.61 -15.94 3.02
N SER A 254 29.93 -14.65 3.09
CA SER A 254 31.22 -14.17 3.59
C SER A 254 31.42 -14.55 5.06
N PHE A 255 32.69 -14.56 5.49
CA PHE A 255 33.06 -14.78 6.89
C PHE A 255 32.30 -13.83 7.85
N ASP A 256 32.14 -12.57 7.46
CA ASP A 256 31.46 -11.56 8.27
C ASP A 256 29.95 -11.83 8.35
N GLU A 257 29.29 -12.17 7.24
CA GLU A 257 27.88 -12.59 7.23
C GLU A 257 27.67 -13.84 8.12
N VAL A 258 28.54 -14.85 8.03
CA VAL A 258 28.44 -16.03 8.90
C VAL A 258 28.51 -15.64 10.38
N CYS A 259 29.41 -14.71 10.73
CA CYS A 259 29.54 -14.24 12.11
C CYS A 259 28.33 -13.40 12.56
N GLU A 260 27.82 -12.53 11.70
CA GLU A 260 26.67 -11.67 11.98
C GLU A 260 25.41 -12.51 12.24
N VAL A 261 25.08 -13.42 11.32
CA VAL A 261 23.89 -14.28 11.43
C VAL A 261 24.00 -15.22 12.64
N ALA A 262 25.21 -15.67 12.97
CA ALA A 262 25.44 -16.47 14.17
C ALA A 262 25.34 -15.65 15.48
N GLY A 263 25.43 -14.32 15.41
CA GLY A 263 25.45 -13.40 16.55
C GLY A 263 26.80 -13.29 17.24
N ILE A 264 27.90 -13.48 16.50
CA ILE A 264 29.28 -13.42 16.98
C ILE A 264 29.78 -11.97 16.88
N ARG A 265 29.88 -11.30 18.03
CA ARG A 265 30.37 -9.91 18.13
C ARG A 265 31.81 -9.79 17.65
N GLU A 266 32.15 -8.64 17.06
CA GLU A 266 33.50 -8.34 16.56
C GLU A 266 34.59 -8.47 17.64
N ALA A 267 34.27 -8.11 18.88
CA ALA A 267 35.17 -8.22 20.02
C ALA A 267 35.56 -9.68 20.38
N TYR A 268 34.83 -10.68 19.88
CA TYR A 268 35.10 -12.09 20.16
C TYR A 268 36.15 -12.66 19.21
N THR A 269 37.33 -12.04 19.19
CA THR A 269 38.41 -12.30 18.22
C THR A 269 38.82 -13.78 18.15
N LYS A 270 38.95 -14.46 19.30
CA LYS A 270 39.30 -15.90 19.35
C LYS A 270 38.24 -16.80 18.75
N ILE A 271 36.95 -16.47 18.93
CA ILE A 271 35.83 -17.22 18.36
C ILE A 271 35.78 -16.99 16.85
N ARG A 272 35.90 -15.73 16.43
CA ARG A 272 35.96 -15.31 15.03
C ARG A 272 37.11 -15.97 14.28
N GLU A 273 38.29 -16.07 14.89
CA GLU A 273 39.44 -16.79 14.33
C GLU A 273 39.11 -18.27 14.08
N ALA A 274 38.53 -18.96 15.07
CA ALA A 274 38.16 -20.36 14.91
C ALA A 274 37.13 -20.58 13.80
N VAL A 275 36.15 -19.67 13.66
CA VAL A 275 35.18 -19.71 12.57
C VAL A 275 35.87 -19.52 11.22
N ARG A 276 36.79 -18.55 11.10
CA ARG A 276 37.56 -18.32 9.88
C ARG A 276 38.34 -19.56 9.45
N VAL A 277 39.14 -20.12 10.35
CA VAL A 277 39.91 -21.36 10.08
C VAL A 277 38.98 -22.52 9.71
N GLY A 278 37.83 -22.64 10.38
CA GLY A 278 36.84 -23.66 10.06
C GLY A 278 36.28 -23.53 8.64
N LEU A 279 35.96 -22.30 8.22
CA LEU A 279 35.48 -22.01 6.86
C LEU A 279 36.57 -22.25 5.81
N GLU A 280 37.81 -21.81 6.06
CA GLU A 280 38.96 -22.05 5.17
C GLU A 280 39.17 -23.55 4.94
N ARG A 281 39.19 -24.37 6.00
CA ARG A 281 39.33 -25.82 5.90
C ARG A 281 38.22 -26.49 5.11
N LEU A 282 37.00 -25.96 5.19
CA LEU A 282 35.88 -26.47 4.40
C LEU A 282 36.00 -26.05 2.93
N GLY A 283 36.44 -24.82 2.67
CA GLY A 283 36.70 -24.31 1.32
C GLY A 283 37.80 -25.10 0.60
N GLU A 284 38.89 -25.45 1.29
CA GLU A 284 39.99 -26.25 0.74
C GLU A 284 39.57 -27.66 0.29
N GLN A 285 38.49 -28.20 0.86
CA GLN A 285 37.97 -29.52 0.48
C GLN A 285 37.24 -29.51 -0.87
N GLY A 286 36.92 -28.33 -1.42
CA GLY A 286 36.29 -28.18 -2.73
C GLY A 286 34.89 -28.80 -2.82
N LYS A 287 34.20 -28.99 -1.70
CA LYS A 287 32.85 -29.56 -1.63
C LYS A 287 31.88 -28.53 -1.05
N HIS A 288 30.63 -28.55 -1.52
CA HIS A 288 29.56 -27.80 -0.89
C HIS A 288 29.42 -28.20 0.58
N TYR A 289 29.27 -27.21 1.45
CA TYR A 289 29.13 -27.41 2.90
C TYR A 289 27.97 -26.59 3.46
N LEU A 290 27.38 -27.12 4.53
CA LEU A 290 26.27 -26.52 5.28
C LEU A 290 26.74 -26.12 6.68
N PRO A 291 25.93 -25.37 7.46
CA PRO A 291 26.30 -24.99 8.82
C PRO A 291 26.62 -26.18 9.74
N LYS A 292 26.00 -27.35 9.47
CA LYS A 292 26.29 -28.60 10.20
C LYS A 292 27.73 -29.07 10.00
N ASP A 293 28.30 -28.85 8.82
CA ASP A 293 29.65 -29.29 8.48
C ASP A 293 30.68 -28.38 9.14
N LEU A 294 30.43 -27.06 9.19
CA LEU A 294 31.20 -26.12 10.00
C LEU A 294 31.13 -26.47 11.49
N LEU A 295 29.96 -26.85 12.00
CA LEU A 295 29.81 -27.30 13.37
C LEU A 295 30.64 -28.56 13.68
N VAL A 296 30.72 -29.51 12.73
CA VAL A 296 31.56 -30.71 12.86
C VAL A 296 33.04 -30.33 12.81
N CYS A 297 33.45 -29.48 11.86
CA CYS A 297 34.82 -29.00 11.74
C CYS A 297 35.30 -28.34 13.05
N LEU A 298 34.50 -27.43 13.62
CA LEU A 298 34.83 -26.74 14.88
C LEU A 298 34.91 -27.70 16.08
N LYS A 299 34.08 -28.73 16.14
CA LYS A 299 34.21 -29.79 17.17
C LYS A 299 35.52 -30.57 17.00
N GLY A 300 35.89 -30.88 15.75
CA GLY A 300 37.18 -31.50 15.43
C GLY A 300 38.37 -30.66 15.90
N ILE A 301 38.35 -29.35 15.60
CA ILE A 301 39.38 -28.40 16.07
C ILE A 301 39.44 -28.39 17.60
N ARG A 302 38.30 -28.26 18.28
CA ARG A 302 38.20 -28.24 19.73
C ARG A 302 38.84 -29.47 20.38
N ASP A 303 38.60 -30.65 19.81
CA ASP A 303 38.96 -31.94 20.40
C ASP A 303 40.36 -32.43 19.96
N SER A 304 40.95 -31.87 18.90
CA SER A 304 42.26 -32.26 18.39
C SER A 304 43.41 -31.73 19.27
N PRO A 305 44.24 -32.60 19.87
CA PRO A 305 45.36 -32.16 20.71
C PRO A 305 46.49 -31.46 19.94
N GLU A 306 46.54 -31.62 18.61
CA GLU A 306 47.51 -30.99 17.71
C GLU A 306 47.24 -29.48 17.53
N GLU A 307 46.02 -29.04 17.80
CA GLU A 307 45.60 -27.64 17.65
C GLU A 307 46.02 -26.77 18.85
N GLY A 308 46.43 -25.54 18.54
CA GLY A 308 46.82 -24.54 19.54
C GLY A 308 45.73 -24.30 20.59
N ARG A 309 46.14 -24.14 21.86
CA ARG A 309 45.21 -23.96 23.00
C ARG A 309 44.19 -22.83 22.78
N GLU A 310 44.62 -21.73 22.17
CA GLU A 310 43.73 -20.58 21.90
C GLU A 310 42.68 -20.90 20.85
N LEU A 311 43.06 -21.56 19.75
CA LEU A 311 42.16 -21.95 18.67
C LEU A 311 41.12 -22.97 19.17
N ARG A 312 41.54 -23.94 19.99
CA ARG A 312 40.62 -24.88 20.66
C ARG A 312 39.60 -24.18 21.55
N GLY A 313 40.05 -23.20 22.33
CA GLY A 313 39.18 -22.37 23.16
C GLY A 313 38.18 -21.55 22.33
N GLY A 314 38.65 -20.94 21.24
CA GLY A 314 37.81 -20.24 20.27
C GLY A 314 36.75 -21.16 19.63
N ALA A 315 37.16 -22.34 19.18
CA ALA A 315 36.27 -23.33 18.58
C ALA A 315 35.20 -23.84 19.56
N ALA A 316 35.57 -24.08 20.83
CA ALA A 316 34.62 -24.43 21.89
C ALA A 316 33.54 -23.35 22.08
N GLY A 317 33.92 -22.07 22.00
CA GLY A 317 33.00 -20.94 22.00
C GLY A 317 32.13 -20.88 20.75
N ALA A 318 32.75 -21.00 19.57
CA ALA A 318 32.11 -20.92 18.26
C ALA A 318 31.00 -21.96 18.08
N VAL A 319 31.20 -23.19 18.57
CA VAL A 319 30.20 -24.28 18.51
C VAL A 319 28.82 -23.85 19.04
N LYS A 320 28.77 -22.98 20.07
CA LYS A 320 27.49 -22.49 20.61
C LYS A 320 26.75 -21.57 19.65
N TYR A 321 27.49 -20.70 18.96
CA TYR A 321 26.95 -19.74 18.01
C TYR A 321 26.55 -20.41 16.69
N ILE A 322 27.44 -21.22 16.11
CA ILE A 322 27.18 -21.91 14.83
C ILE A 322 26.01 -22.89 14.94
N ARG A 323 25.74 -23.45 16.13
CA ARG A 323 24.55 -24.27 16.34
C ARG A 323 23.25 -23.51 16.02
N ARG A 324 23.19 -22.20 16.22
CA ARG A 324 22.02 -21.37 15.87
C ARG A 324 21.75 -21.39 14.37
N LEU A 325 22.81 -21.31 13.54
CA LEU A 325 22.69 -21.37 12.09
C LEU A 325 22.09 -22.70 11.59
N VAL A 326 22.40 -23.81 12.27
CA VAL A 326 21.80 -25.12 11.97
C VAL A 326 20.30 -25.12 12.26
N TYR A 327 19.85 -24.40 13.30
CA TYR A 327 18.43 -24.33 13.66
C TYR A 327 17.61 -23.41 12.75
N LEU A 328 18.23 -22.42 12.09
CA LEU A 328 17.52 -21.57 11.12
C LEU A 328 16.94 -22.37 9.96
N ARG A 329 17.59 -23.46 9.53
CA ARG A 329 17.12 -24.33 8.42
C ARG A 329 16.84 -23.61 7.08
N VAL A 330 17.32 -22.38 6.94
CA VAL A 330 17.18 -21.55 5.73
C VAL A 330 18.22 -21.87 4.65
N PHE A 331 19.32 -22.53 5.01
CA PHE A 331 20.47 -22.72 4.13
C PHE A 331 20.33 -23.98 3.26
N GLY A 332 20.50 -23.79 1.95
CA GLY A 332 20.53 -24.82 0.92
C GLY A 332 21.94 -25.05 0.37
N LEU A 333 22.02 -25.80 -0.73
CA LEU A 333 23.27 -26.02 -1.47
C LEU A 333 23.48 -25.00 -2.58
N GLN A 334 22.41 -24.33 -2.99
CA GLN A 334 22.40 -23.34 -4.06
C GLN A 334 21.77 -22.05 -3.55
N SER A 335 22.18 -20.94 -4.15
CA SER A 335 21.54 -19.64 -3.92
C SER A 335 20.60 -19.35 -5.09
N THR A 336 19.39 -18.89 -4.77
CA THR A 336 18.50 -18.32 -5.77
C THR A 336 19.09 -16.99 -6.25
N PRO A 337 19.43 -16.83 -7.55
CA PRO A 337 20.02 -15.58 -8.02
C PRO A 337 19.06 -14.41 -7.87
N THR A 338 19.57 -13.27 -7.39
CA THR A 338 18.77 -12.05 -7.17
C THR A 338 18.10 -11.57 -8.44
N GLU A 339 18.73 -11.76 -9.61
CA GLU A 339 18.19 -11.42 -10.92
C GLU A 339 16.90 -12.20 -11.25
N THR A 340 16.74 -13.39 -10.67
CA THR A 340 15.52 -14.20 -10.81
C THR A 340 14.36 -13.56 -10.04
N LEU A 341 14.65 -13.00 -8.85
CA LEU A 341 13.66 -12.27 -8.05
C LEU A 341 13.32 -10.90 -8.67
N LEU A 342 14.29 -10.27 -9.34
CA LEU A 342 14.16 -8.93 -9.93
C LEU A 342 13.91 -8.98 -11.45
N LYS A 343 13.34 -10.07 -11.95
CA LYS A 343 13.02 -10.21 -13.37
C LYS A 343 12.20 -9.00 -13.85
N PRO A 344 12.54 -8.39 -15.00
CA PRO A 344 11.79 -7.25 -15.53
C PRO A 344 10.32 -7.59 -15.74
N MET A 345 9.44 -6.62 -15.47
CA MET A 345 8.00 -6.75 -15.70
C MET A 345 7.41 -7.96 -14.95
N HIS A 346 7.86 -8.26 -13.74
CA HIS A 346 7.50 -9.49 -13.02
C HIS A 346 7.14 -9.23 -11.55
N VAL A 347 6.25 -10.02 -10.97
CA VAL A 347 5.97 -10.06 -9.53
C VAL A 347 6.63 -11.29 -8.93
N SER A 348 7.52 -11.07 -7.97
CA SER A 348 8.12 -12.12 -7.16
C SER A 348 7.54 -12.07 -5.76
N VAL A 349 6.77 -13.09 -5.38
CA VAL A 349 6.18 -13.21 -4.05
C VAL A 349 7.05 -14.11 -3.20
N ILE A 350 7.63 -13.58 -2.14
CA ILE A 350 8.40 -14.34 -1.15
C ILE A 350 7.44 -14.80 -0.07
N ASP A 351 7.03 -16.06 -0.14
CA ASP A 351 6.17 -16.68 0.86
C ASP A 351 7.00 -17.13 2.07
N LEU A 352 6.85 -16.40 3.17
CA LEU A 352 7.51 -16.67 4.44
C LEU A 352 6.58 -17.37 5.45
N SER A 353 5.36 -17.72 5.04
CA SER A 353 4.44 -18.44 5.92
C SER A 353 5.03 -19.79 6.35
N GLY A 354 4.73 -20.25 7.56
CA GLY A 354 5.20 -21.54 8.05
C GLY A 354 6.70 -21.63 8.38
N LEU A 355 7.41 -20.49 8.42
CA LEU A 355 8.76 -20.38 8.95
C LEU A 355 8.75 -19.86 10.39
N GLU A 356 9.80 -20.16 11.14
CA GLU A 356 10.05 -19.54 12.46
C GLU A 356 10.52 -18.09 12.29
N ASP A 357 10.17 -17.21 13.24
CA ASP A 357 10.48 -15.77 13.20
C ASP A 357 11.96 -15.47 12.86
N ALA A 358 12.89 -16.17 13.49
CA ALA A 358 14.33 -15.99 13.23
C ALA A 358 14.73 -16.30 11.78
N SER A 359 14.02 -17.22 11.13
CA SER A 359 14.23 -17.60 9.73
C SER A 359 13.61 -16.57 8.79
N THR A 360 12.40 -16.12 9.10
CA THR A 360 11.69 -15.02 8.40
C THR A 360 12.51 -13.73 8.41
N ASP A 361 13.04 -13.34 9.57
CA ASP A 361 13.87 -12.15 9.75
C ASP A 361 15.14 -12.24 8.89
N TYR A 362 15.83 -13.39 8.94
CA TYR A 362 17.05 -13.57 8.18
C TYR A 362 16.81 -13.55 6.66
N ILE A 363 15.81 -14.29 6.17
CA ILE A 363 15.49 -14.32 4.73
C ILE A 363 15.10 -12.92 4.26
N THR A 364 14.25 -12.22 5.00
CA THR A 364 13.85 -10.85 4.67
C THR A 364 15.06 -9.93 4.61
N SER A 365 15.93 -9.98 5.62
CA SER A 365 17.15 -9.17 5.64
C SER A 365 18.05 -9.47 4.46
N LYS A 366 18.26 -10.75 4.12
CA LYS A 366 19.13 -11.16 3.01
C LYS A 366 18.59 -10.66 1.68
N ILE A 367 17.30 -10.88 1.41
CA ILE A 367 16.65 -10.44 0.16
C ILE A 367 16.73 -8.93 0.00
N LEU A 368 16.48 -8.16 1.07
CA LEU A 368 16.57 -6.70 1.01
C LEU A 368 18.01 -6.25 0.74
N THR A 369 18.99 -6.77 1.47
CA THR A 369 20.41 -6.43 1.27
C THR A 369 20.88 -6.74 -0.15
N ASP A 370 20.55 -7.93 -0.66
CA ASP A 370 20.94 -8.35 -2.00
C ASP A 370 20.25 -7.50 -3.07
N THR A 371 18.97 -7.17 -2.90
CA THR A 371 18.21 -6.31 -3.82
C THR A 371 18.78 -4.89 -3.87
N PHE A 372 19.10 -4.28 -2.72
CA PHE A 372 19.71 -2.95 -2.65
C PHE A 372 21.14 -2.89 -3.20
N SER A 373 21.82 -4.02 -3.31
CA SER A 373 23.19 -4.07 -3.85
C SER A 373 23.22 -4.14 -5.37
N VAL A 374 22.10 -4.55 -6.00
CA VAL A 374 21.97 -4.74 -7.46
C VAL A 374 21.31 -3.53 -8.14
N VAL A 375 20.43 -2.81 -7.42
CA VAL A 375 19.74 -1.59 -7.87
C VAL A 375 20.57 -0.36 -7.53
#